data_AF-A0A915EBZ4-F1
#
_entry.id   AF-A0A915EBZ4-F1
#
_cell.length_a   1.000
_cell.length_b   1.000
_cell.length_c   1.000
_cell.angle_alpha   90.00
_cell.angle_beta   90.00
_cell.angle_gamma   90.00
#
_symmetry.space_group_name_H-M   'P 1'
#
loop_
_entity.id
_entity.type
_entity.pdbx_description
1 polymer ?
#
loop_
_entity_poly.entity_id
_entity_poly.type
_entity_poly.pdbx_seq_one_letter_code
_entity_poly.pdbx_strand_id
1 'polypeptide(L)'
;MEIVLDQIPDSDVHIYMDKLAEVYGPIYTLYTPWPTVVLTQYEHIKECLVSRGEHFSTVPLFYLQFELLQPVSDRGILACNGDKWCAQREVTLKILFPATLPG
;
A
#
# COMPACT_ATOMS: atom_id res chain seq x y z
N MET A 1 24.08 -2.06 -12.32
CA MET A 1 22.87 -2.46 -11.58
C MET A 1 23.23 -3.74 -10.85
N GLU A 2 23.76 -3.62 -9.63
CA GLU A 2 24.00 -4.79 -8.79
C GLU A 2 22.67 -5.25 -8.21
N ILE A 3 22.32 -6.51 -8.45
CA ILE A 3 21.17 -7.13 -7.80
C ILE A 3 21.71 -7.64 -6.46
N VAL A 4 21.56 -6.84 -5.41
CA VAL A 4 21.92 -7.25 -4.05
C VAL A 4 20.83 -8.18 -3.55
N LEU A 5 21.13 -9.48 -3.48
CA LEU A 5 20.28 -10.50 -2.83
C LEU A 5 20.49 -10.44 -1.32
N ASP A 6 20.20 -9.31 -0.69
CA ASP A 6 20.18 -9.25 0.77
C ASP A 6 18.84 -9.79 1.28
N GLN A 7 18.89 -10.63 2.31
CA GLN A 7 17.64 -11.13 2.89
C GLN A 7 17.00 -9.99 3.67
N ILE A 8 15.72 -9.70 3.37
CA ILE A 8 14.94 -8.78 4.18
C ILE A 8 14.95 -9.34 5.63
N PRO A 9 15.35 -8.53 6.63
CA PRO A 9 15.40 -9.00 8.00
C PRO A 9 14.01 -9.41 8.50
N ASP A 10 13.97 -10.33 9.46
CA ASP A 10 12.72 -10.83 10.05
C ASP A 10 11.98 -9.79 10.90
N SER A 11 12.71 -8.77 11.35
CA SER A 11 12.29 -7.73 12.27
C SER A 11 12.87 -6.38 11.83
N ASP A 12 12.26 -5.29 12.27
CA ASP A 12 12.71 -3.92 11.99
C ASP A 12 12.90 -3.58 10.50
N VAL A 13 12.04 -4.12 9.65
CA VAL A 13 12.06 -3.91 8.19
C VAL A 13 12.09 -2.43 7.83
N HIS A 14 11.35 -1.58 8.56
CA HIS A 14 11.33 -0.13 8.32
C HIS A 14 12.72 0.52 8.50
N ILE A 15 13.51 0.08 9.47
CA ILE A 15 14.88 0.57 9.68
C ILE A 15 15.81 0.12 8.54
N TYR A 16 15.63 -1.11 8.05
CA TYR A 16 16.38 -1.60 6.90
C TYR A 16 16.06 -0.81 5.63
N MET A 17 14.78 -0.48 5.40
CA MET A 17 14.37 0.35 4.26
C MET A 17 14.93 1.78 4.34
N ASP A 18 15.07 2.35 5.54
CA ASP A 18 15.70 3.64 5.76
C ASP A 18 17.21 3.60 5.43
N LYS A 19 17.91 2.55 5.86
CA LYS A 19 19.32 2.34 5.49
C LYS A 19 19.52 2.22 3.98
N LEU A 20 18.61 1.53 3.29
CA LEU A 20 18.65 1.45 1.83
C LEU A 20 18.43 2.82 1.18
N ALA A 21 17.56 3.66 1.77
CA ALA A 21 17.34 5.01 1.27
C ALA A 21 18.57 5.91 1.42
N GLU A 22 19.41 5.71 2.45
CA GLU A 22 20.69 6.41 2.59
C GLU A 22 21.67 6.07 1.46
N VAL A 23 21.64 4.83 0.96
CA VAL A 23 22.54 4.34 -0.10
C VAL A 23 22.03 4.69 -1.50
N TYR A 24 20.75 4.42 -1.78
CA TYR A 24 20.16 4.53 -3.12
C TYR A 24 19.38 5.83 -3.34
N GLY A 25 19.12 6.58 -2.28
CA GLY A 25 18.30 7.78 -2.30
C GLY A 25 16.83 7.52 -1.92
N PRO A 26 16.01 8.58 -1.93
CA PRO A 26 14.66 8.55 -1.37
C PRO A 26 13.60 7.79 -2.18
N ILE A 27 13.97 7.39 -3.40
CA ILE A 27 13.15 6.59 -4.30
C ILE A 27 14.07 5.53 -4.89
N TYR A 28 13.76 4.26 -4.65
CA TYR A 28 14.53 3.14 -5.18
C TYR A 28 13.62 1.99 -5.57
N THR A 29 14.15 1.07 -6.39
CA THR A 29 13.43 -0.14 -6.80
C THR A 29 14.01 -1.33 -6.05
N LEU A 30 13.15 -2.03 -5.32
CA LEU A 30 13.46 -3.28 -4.64
C LEU A 30 12.87 -4.45 -5.44
N TYR A 31 13.67 -5.48 -5.69
CA TYR A 31 13.20 -6.65 -6.40
C TYR A 31 12.72 -7.74 -5.42
N THR A 32 11.42 -7.73 -5.12
CA THR A 32 10.76 -8.72 -4.23
C THR A 32 9.80 -9.58 -5.04
N PRO A 33 10.21 -10.78 -5.42
CA PRO A 33 9.76 -11.54 -6.62
C PRO A 33 9.46 -10.77 -7.93
N TRP A 34 8.99 -9.53 -7.84
CA TRP A 34 8.57 -8.57 -8.85
C TRP A 34 9.19 -7.21 -8.46
N PRO A 35 9.47 -6.33 -9.43
CA PRO A 35 10.04 -5.02 -9.14
C PRO A 35 9.02 -4.13 -8.43
N THR A 36 9.38 -3.66 -7.24
CA THR A 36 8.56 -2.75 -6.42
C THR A 36 9.31 -1.44 -6.20
N VAL A 37 8.64 -0.31 -6.44
CA VAL A 37 9.21 1.02 -6.14
C VAL A 37 8.89 1.38 -4.70
N VAL A 38 9.92 1.72 -3.93
CA VAL A 38 9.82 2.13 -2.53
C VAL A 38 10.04 3.64 -2.42
N LEU A 39 9.15 4.31 -1.70
CA LEU A 39 9.21 5.73 -1.36
C LEU A 39 9.47 5.86 0.13
N THR A 40 10.52 6.58 0.53
CA THR A 40 10.87 6.74 1.96
C THR A 40 10.71 8.17 2.46
N GLN A 41 10.78 9.18 1.58
CA GLN A 41 10.59 10.58 1.97
C GLN A 41 9.12 10.97 2.15
N TYR A 42 8.85 11.71 3.22
CA TYR A 42 7.51 12.15 3.59
C TYR A 42 6.83 12.98 2.50
N GLU A 43 7.57 13.87 1.84
CA GLU A 43 7.06 14.76 0.79
C GLU A 43 6.51 13.95 -0.39
N HIS A 44 7.26 12.94 -0.84
CA HIS A 44 6.86 12.06 -1.94
C HIS A 44 5.67 11.19 -1.55
N ILE A 45 5.67 10.64 -0.33
CA ILE A 45 4.55 9.83 0.19
C ILE A 45 3.27 10.68 0.26
N LYS A 46 3.37 11.92 0.76
CA LYS A 46 2.25 12.85 0.84
C LYS A 46 1.72 13.21 -0.54
N GLU A 47 2.58 13.51 -1.50
CA GLU A 47 2.13 13.80 -2.88
C GLU A 47 1.41 12.58 -3.49
N CYS A 48 2.01 11.39 -3.37
CA CYS A 48 1.43 10.16 -3.90
C CYS A 48 0.06 9.84 -3.29
N LEU A 49 -0.08 9.94 -1.97
CA LEU A 49 -1.32 9.55 -1.29
C LEU A 49 -2.41 10.63 -1.35
N VAL A 50 -2.05 11.90 -1.28
CA VAL A 50 -3.02 13.01 -1.18
C VAL A 50 -3.35 13.58 -2.56
N SER A 51 -2.32 13.93 -3.35
CA SER A 51 -2.51 14.61 -4.63
C SER A 51 -2.77 13.62 -5.77
N ARG A 52 -2.14 12.44 -5.73
CA ARG A 52 -2.28 11.39 -6.75
C ARG A 52 -2.96 10.14 -6.21
N GLY A 53 -3.75 10.29 -5.13
CA GLY A 53 -4.39 9.18 -4.45
C GLY A 53 -5.18 8.26 -5.38
N GLU A 54 -5.82 8.77 -6.43
CA GLU A 54 -6.53 7.93 -7.42
C GLU A 54 -5.62 6.87 -8.08
N HIS A 55 -4.37 7.21 -8.40
CA HIS A 55 -3.41 6.29 -9.01
C HIS A 55 -2.75 5.34 -8.00
N PHE A 56 -2.60 5.76 -6.74
CA PHE A 56 -1.88 5.01 -5.70
C PHE A 56 -2.78 4.37 -4.64
N SER A 57 -4.09 4.61 -4.67
CA SER A 57 -5.09 4.05 -3.75
C SER A 57 -5.49 2.62 -4.11
N THR A 58 -5.04 2.14 -5.25
CA THR A 58 -5.26 0.75 -5.65
C THR A 58 -4.50 -0.13 -4.67
N VAL A 59 -5.20 -1.02 -3.97
CA VAL A 59 -4.51 -2.02 -3.15
C VAL A 59 -3.72 -2.89 -4.12
N PRO A 60 -2.38 -2.97 -4.02
CA PRO A 60 -1.63 -3.87 -4.87
C PRO A 60 -2.18 -5.26 -4.58
N LEU A 61 -2.84 -5.82 -5.59
CA LEU A 61 -3.29 -7.20 -5.56
C LEU A 61 -2.01 -8.03 -5.55
N PHE A 62 -1.48 -8.29 -4.37
CA PHE A 62 -0.50 -9.35 -4.18
C PHE A 62 -1.22 -10.62 -4.61
N TYR A 63 -0.94 -11.05 -5.85
CA TYR A 63 -1.62 -12.17 -6.51
C TYR A 63 -1.70 -13.38 -5.58
N LEU A 64 -0.64 -13.62 -4.81
CA LEU A 64 -0.53 -14.69 -3.82
C LEU A 64 -1.52 -14.60 -2.64
N GLN A 65 -1.83 -13.40 -2.13
CA GLN A 65 -2.74 -13.25 -0.98
C GLN A 65 -4.21 -13.34 -1.39
N PHE A 66 -4.59 -12.83 -2.56
CA PHE A 66 -6.00 -12.82 -2.97
C PHE A 66 -6.43 -14.06 -3.75
N GLU A 67 -5.61 -14.66 -4.63
CA GLU A 67 -6.03 -15.89 -5.33
C GLU A 67 -6.26 -17.08 -4.38
N LEU A 68 -5.47 -17.17 -3.29
CA LEU A 68 -5.60 -18.25 -2.31
C LEU A 68 -6.70 -18.00 -1.27
N LEU A 69 -6.98 -16.74 -0.90
CA LEU A 69 -7.93 -16.40 0.19
C LEU A 69 -9.28 -15.86 -0.32
N GLN A 70 -9.36 -15.35 -1.55
CA GLN A 70 -10.58 -14.80 -2.14
C GLN A 70 -10.74 -15.24 -3.61
N PRO A 71 -11.58 -16.26 -3.88
CA PRO A 71 -11.82 -16.74 -5.24
C PRO A 71 -12.64 -15.76 -6.11
N VAL A 72 -13.13 -14.66 -5.54
CA VAL A 72 -13.95 -13.67 -6.26
C VAL A 72 -13.21 -12.34 -6.24
N SER A 73 -12.76 -11.91 -7.42
CA SER A 73 -12.14 -10.61 -7.64
C SER A 73 -13.09 -9.47 -7.24
N ASP A 74 -12.53 -8.35 -6.77
CA ASP A 74 -13.23 -7.07 -6.64
C ASP A 74 -14.34 -7.05 -5.55
N ARG A 75 -14.12 -7.78 -4.45
CA ARG A 75 -15.01 -7.80 -3.27
C ARG A 75 -14.30 -7.46 -1.96
N GLY A 76 -14.96 -6.64 -1.14
CA GLY A 76 -14.44 -6.20 0.15
C GLY A 76 -13.48 -5.02 0.03
N ILE A 77 -13.38 -4.24 1.10
CA ILE A 77 -12.68 -2.95 1.11
C ILE A 77 -11.17 -3.05 0.85
N LEU A 78 -10.59 -4.24 1.02
CA LEU A 78 -9.18 -4.54 0.78
C LEU A 78 -8.89 -5.06 -0.63
N ALA A 79 -9.92 -5.46 -1.39
CA ALA A 79 -9.75 -6.15 -2.68
C ALA A 79 -10.52 -5.49 -3.84
N CYS A 80 -11.22 -4.40 -3.59
CA CYS A 80 -11.91 -3.61 -4.60
C CYS A 80 -11.21 -2.26 -4.81
N ASN A 81 -11.34 -1.71 -6.02
CA ASN A 81 -10.73 -0.45 -6.42
C ASN A 81 -11.76 0.47 -7.09
N GLY A 82 -11.41 1.75 -7.28
CA GLY A 82 -12.27 2.73 -7.97
C GLY A 82 -13.60 2.97 -7.27
N ASP A 83 -14.67 3.15 -8.06
CA ASP A 83 -16.02 3.51 -7.56
C ASP A 83 -16.56 2.52 -6.52
N LYS A 84 -16.24 1.23 -6.67
CA LYS A 84 -16.68 0.19 -5.74
C LYS A 84 -16.04 0.34 -4.37
N TRP A 85 -14.75 0.70 -4.32
CA TRP A 85 -14.05 0.98 -3.08
C TRP A 85 -14.61 2.21 -2.38
N CYS A 86 -14.86 3.28 -3.15
CA CYS A 86 -15.48 4.51 -2.64
C CYS A 86 -16.84 4.22 -2.00
N ALA A 87 -17.72 3.51 -2.71
CA ALA A 87 -19.05 3.16 -2.22
C ALA A 87 -19.01 2.26 -0.97
N GLN A 88 -18.15 1.24 -0.95
CA GLN A 88 -18.00 0.37 0.23
C GLN A 88 -17.49 1.13 1.45
N ARG A 89 -16.46 1.99 1.26
CA ARG A 89 -15.92 2.81 2.34
C ARG A 89 -16.96 3.79 2.89
N GLU A 90 -17.75 4.42 2.03
CA GLU A 90 -18.84 5.32 2.45
C GLU A 90 -19.85 4.60 3.34
N VAL A 91 -20.29 3.40 2.94
CA VAL A 91 -21.22 2.57 3.73
C VAL A 91 -20.59 2.17 5.06
N THR A 92 -19.33 1.70 5.06
CA THR A 92 -18.61 1.33 6.28
C THR A 92 -18.46 2.50 7.24
N LEU A 93 -18.12 3.70 6.75
CA LEU A 93 -18.00 4.89 7.58
C LEU A 93 -19.33 5.27 8.23
N LYS A 94 -20.46 5.16 7.52
CA LYS A 94 -21.80 5.39 8.09
C LYS A 94 -22.16 4.38 9.20
N ILE A 95 -21.69 3.14 9.09
CA ILE A 95 -21.92 2.09 10.09
C ILE A 95 -21.01 2.27 11.32
N LEU A 96 -19.74 2.59 11.11
CA LEU A 96 -18.74 2.74 12.19
C LEU A 96 -18.87 4.06 12.94
N PHE A 97 -19.25 5.12 12.21
CA PHE A 97 -19.49 6.46 12.74
C PHE A 97 -20.92 6.88 12.42
N PRO A 98 -21.93 6.21 13.01
CA PRO A 98 -23.30 6.66 12.86
C PRO A 98 -23.39 8.10 13.38
N ALA A 99 -24.12 8.96 12.67
CA ALA A 99 -24.19 10.41 12.89
C ALA A 99 -24.86 10.84 14.23
N THR A 100 -24.75 10.03 15.27
CA THR A 100 -25.31 10.28 16.60
C THR A 100 -24.32 9.85 17.68
N LEU A 101 -23.36 10.72 17.98
CA LEU A 101 -22.99 10.94 19.37
C LEU A 101 -23.25 12.42 19.64
N PRO A 102 -24.34 12.77 20.36
CA PRO A 102 -24.51 14.12 20.85
C PRO A 102 -23.43 14.36 21.92
N GLY A 103 -22.53 15.28 21.63
CA GLY A 103 -21.57 15.87 22.57
C GLY A 103 -21.59 17.37 22.37
#